data_AF-A0A839HGX1-F1
#
_entry.id   AF-A0A839HGX1-F1
#
_cell.length_a   1.000
_cell.length_b   1.000
_cell.length_c   1.000
_cell.angle_alpha   90.00
_cell.angle_beta   90.00
_cell.angle_gamma   90.00
#
_symmetry.space_group_name_H-M   'P 1'
#
loop_
_entity.id
_entity.type
_entity.pdbx_description
1 polymer ?
#
loop_
_entity_poly.entity_id
_entity_poly.type
_entity_poly.pdbx_seq_one_letter_code
_entity_poly.pdbx_strand_id
1 'polypeptide(L)'
;MWLAQGWTQAQLERRQLVEKGVTVVASMRNDDSGKPIDNALIAWADQAGLMVKIDRNSDWGNPFETPADGSRDEVCDNYANHYLPYKPSLLKKIGNLKGKVLVCWCHPLRCHGDHLAELANVHGD
;
A
#
# COMPACT_ATOMS: atom_id res chain seq x y z
N MET A 1 27.57 -6.56 9.11
CA MET A 1 26.14 -6.35 8.90
C MET A 1 25.84 -6.66 7.44
N TRP A 2 25.57 -7.92 7.13
CA TRP A 2 25.33 -8.37 5.75
C TRP A 2 23.88 -8.00 5.38
N LEU A 3 23.70 -7.03 4.49
CA LEU A 3 22.43 -6.88 3.76
C LEU A 3 22.31 -8.11 2.87
N ALA A 4 21.52 -9.09 3.30
CA ALA A 4 21.15 -10.22 2.46
C ALA A 4 20.66 -9.68 1.11
N GLN A 5 21.32 -10.08 0.03
CA GLN A 5 21.27 -9.49 -1.31
C GLN A 5 19.83 -9.09 -1.71
N GLY A 6 19.60 -7.79 -1.89
CA GLY A 6 18.34 -7.26 -2.47
C GLY A 6 17.49 -6.37 -1.56
N TRP A 7 17.78 -6.26 -0.26
CA TRP A 7 17.10 -5.30 0.61
C TRP A 7 17.68 -3.88 0.47
N THR A 8 16.81 -2.89 0.35
CA THR A 8 17.16 -1.48 0.53
C THR A 8 16.89 -1.04 1.97
N GLN A 9 17.55 0.03 2.41
CA GLN A 9 17.33 0.60 3.75
C GLN A 9 15.86 0.99 3.97
N ALA A 10 15.21 1.62 2.98
CA ALA A 10 13.79 1.98 3.04
C ALA A 10 12.85 0.76 3.14
N GLN A 11 13.22 -0.38 2.55
CA GLN A 11 12.46 -1.62 2.69
C GLN A 11 12.65 -2.24 4.09
N LEU A 12 13.85 -2.17 4.65
CA LEU A 12 14.12 -2.62 6.02
C LEU A 12 13.37 -1.80 7.07
N GLU A 13 13.34 -0.47 6.90
CA GLU A 13 12.59 0.42 7.80
C GLU A 13 11.09 0.13 7.77
N ARG A 14 10.50 -0.03 6.59
CA ARG A 14 9.10 -0.42 6.46
C ARG A 14 8.82 -1.81 7.02
N ARG A 15 9.72 -2.77 6.85
CA ARG A 15 9.59 -4.08 7.51
C ARG A 15 9.55 -3.94 9.03
N GLN A 16 10.45 -3.14 9.62
CA GLN A 16 10.47 -2.91 11.07
C GLN A 16 9.18 -2.24 11.57
N LEU A 17 8.57 -1.35 10.78
CA LEU A 17 7.26 -0.78 11.08
C LEU A 17 6.17 -1.86 11.08
N VAL A 18 6.15 -2.72 10.07
CA VAL A 18 5.19 -3.83 9.97
C VAL A 18 5.32 -4.81 11.13
N GLU A 19 6.55 -5.16 11.52
CA GLU A 19 6.81 -6.01 12.70
C GLU A 19 6.31 -5.38 14.02
N LYS A 20 6.14 -4.05 14.07
CA LYS A 20 5.51 -3.30 15.18
C LYS A 20 4.00 -3.11 15.02
N GLY A 21 3.39 -3.75 14.02
CA GLY A 21 1.95 -3.66 13.74
C GLY A 21 1.54 -2.41 12.95
N VAL A 22 2.48 -1.68 12.35
CA VAL A 22 2.20 -0.51 11.52
C VAL A 22 2.02 -0.94 10.06
N THR A 23 0.91 -0.55 9.45
CA THR A 23 0.62 -0.74 8.03
C THR A 23 1.46 0.20 7.19
N VAL A 24 2.05 -0.33 6.11
CA VAL A 24 2.91 0.43 5.19
C VAL A 24 2.50 0.18 3.74
N VAL A 25 2.90 1.08 2.84
CA VAL A 25 2.71 0.92 1.39
C VAL A 25 4.00 0.46 0.73
N ALA A 26 3.88 -0.43 -0.26
CA ALA A 26 4.96 -0.91 -1.11
C ALA A 26 4.63 -0.73 -2.59
N SER A 27 5.65 -0.38 -3.36
CA SER A 27 5.61 -0.24 -4.81
C SER A 27 5.92 -1.57 -5.50
N MET A 28 4.98 -2.03 -6.32
CA MET A 28 5.20 -3.11 -7.27
C MET A 28 5.62 -2.64 -8.67
N ARG A 29 5.79 -1.32 -8.85
CA ARG A 29 6.32 -0.77 -10.11
C ARG A 29 7.76 -1.25 -10.29
N ASN A 30 8.11 -1.60 -11.52
CA ASN A 30 9.46 -2.06 -11.81
C ASN A 30 10.46 -0.89 -11.85
N ASP A 31 11.66 -1.13 -11.35
CA ASP A 31 12.85 -0.32 -11.58
C ASP A 31 13.46 -0.61 -12.97
N ASP A 32 14.57 0.06 -13.29
CA ASP A 32 15.29 -0.10 -14.56
C ASP A 32 15.81 -1.53 -14.79
N SER A 33 15.92 -2.34 -13.73
CA SER A 33 16.31 -3.75 -13.82
C SER A 33 15.13 -4.68 -14.14
N GLY A 34 13.91 -4.14 -14.24
CA GLY A 34 12.69 -4.89 -14.48
C GLY A 34 12.13 -5.59 -13.25
N LYS A 35 12.64 -5.28 -12.05
CA LYS A 35 12.16 -5.84 -10.78
C LYS A 35 11.33 -4.82 -10.02
N PRO A 36 10.32 -5.25 -9.23
CA PRO A 36 9.59 -4.33 -8.37
C PRO A 36 10.53 -3.51 -7.48
N ILE A 37 10.27 -2.20 -7.36
CA ILE A 37 11.06 -1.28 -6.52
C ILE A 37 11.17 -1.81 -5.09
N ASP A 38 10.07 -2.36 -4.54
CA ASP A 38 10.02 -2.93 -3.20
C ASP A 38 10.03 -4.46 -3.19
N ASN A 39 10.76 -5.08 -4.14
CA ASN A 39 10.75 -6.53 -4.35
C ASN A 39 11.04 -7.34 -3.08
N ALA A 40 12.02 -6.95 -2.25
CA ALA A 40 12.36 -7.72 -1.05
C ALA A 40 11.29 -7.59 0.04
N LEU A 41 10.74 -6.38 0.23
CA LEU A 41 9.63 -6.13 1.16
C LEU A 41 8.37 -6.90 0.74
N ILE A 42 8.03 -6.88 -0.55
CA ILE A 42 6.88 -7.60 -1.11
C ILE A 42 7.07 -9.11 -0.93
N ALA A 43 8.22 -9.66 -1.33
CA ALA A 43 8.50 -11.10 -1.21
C ALA A 43 8.44 -11.59 0.24
N TRP A 44 8.98 -10.81 1.18
CA TRP A 44 8.89 -11.11 2.61
C TRP A 44 7.44 -11.06 3.11
N ALA A 45 6.69 -10.02 2.75
CA ALA A 45 5.32 -9.86 3.19
C ALA A 45 4.41 -10.97 2.64
N ASP A 46 4.65 -11.43 1.41
CA ASP A 46 3.94 -12.56 0.80
C ASP A 46 4.20 -13.85 1.58
N GLN A 47 5.49 -14.18 1.83
CA GLN A 47 5.88 -15.35 2.63
C GLN A 47 5.32 -15.31 4.06
N ALA A 48 5.19 -14.11 4.64
CA ALA A 48 4.65 -13.92 5.98
C ALA A 48 3.11 -13.86 6.05
N GLY A 49 2.40 -13.91 4.91
CA GLY A 49 0.93 -13.72 4.88
C GLY A 49 0.48 -12.31 5.28
N LEU A 50 1.35 -11.32 5.08
CA LEU A 50 1.15 -9.91 5.42
C LEU A 50 0.90 -9.03 4.19
N MET A 51 1.08 -9.57 2.98
CA MET A 51 0.85 -8.84 1.74
C MET A 51 -0.64 -8.67 1.44
N VAL A 52 -1.04 -7.45 1.09
CA VAL A 52 -2.39 -7.14 0.58
C VAL A 52 -2.25 -6.33 -0.71
N LYS A 53 -2.74 -6.86 -1.83
CA LYS A 53 -2.81 -6.08 -3.08
C LYS A 53 -3.93 -5.05 -2.98
N ILE A 54 -3.61 -3.83 -3.38
CA ILE A 54 -4.56 -2.70 -3.45
C ILE A 54 -4.62 -2.13 -4.88
N ASP A 55 -4.32 -2.96 -5.87
CA ASP A 55 -4.50 -2.58 -7.28
C ASP A 55 -6.00 -2.53 -7.65
N ARG A 56 -6.30 -2.04 -8.85
CA ARG A 56 -7.67 -1.84 -9.37
C ARG A 56 -8.52 -3.11 -9.37
N ASN A 57 -7.89 -4.29 -9.36
CA ASN A 57 -8.60 -5.58 -9.38
C ASN A 57 -8.87 -6.13 -7.97
N SER A 58 -8.59 -5.34 -6.92
CA SER A 58 -8.85 -5.71 -5.52
C SER A 58 -10.04 -4.94 -4.94
N ASP A 59 -10.57 -5.43 -3.81
CA ASP A 59 -11.57 -4.73 -2.98
C ASP A 59 -11.13 -3.28 -2.64
N TRP A 60 -9.82 -3.05 -2.54
CA TRP A 60 -9.22 -1.78 -2.09
C TRP A 60 -8.86 -0.83 -3.22
N GLY A 61 -8.98 -1.26 -4.48
CA GLY A 61 -8.56 -0.47 -5.63
C GLY A 61 -9.27 0.87 -5.75
N ASN A 62 -8.53 1.88 -6.22
CA ASN A 62 -9.11 3.18 -6.55
C ASN A 62 -9.96 3.09 -7.83
N PRO A 63 -11.29 3.36 -7.79
CA PRO A 63 -12.12 3.32 -8.99
C PRO A 63 -11.83 4.48 -9.94
N PHE A 64 -11.33 5.62 -9.45
CA PHE A 64 -11.02 6.78 -10.28
C PHE A 64 -9.78 6.54 -11.14
N GLU A 65 -9.81 7.01 -12.39
CA GLU A 65 -8.81 6.76 -13.44
C GLU A 65 -8.09 8.03 -13.86
N THR A 66 -6.76 7.98 -13.93
CA THR A 66 -5.97 9.05 -14.57
C THR A 66 -5.79 8.74 -16.05
N PRO A 67 -6.04 9.68 -17.00
CA PRO A 67 -6.45 11.07 -16.78
C PRO A 67 -7.98 11.31 -16.80
N ALA A 68 -8.81 10.27 -16.99
CA ALA A 68 -10.25 10.42 -17.23
C ALA A 68 -11.02 11.13 -16.10
N ASP A 69 -10.65 10.85 -14.85
CA ASP A 69 -11.24 11.40 -13.62
C ASP A 69 -10.35 12.46 -12.95
N GLY A 70 -9.30 12.91 -13.65
CA GLY A 70 -8.40 13.97 -13.20
C GLY A 70 -6.94 13.56 -13.03
N SER A 71 -6.19 14.43 -12.35
CA SER A 71 -4.80 14.25 -11.97
C SER A 71 -4.62 13.18 -10.89
N ARG A 72 -3.37 12.74 -10.67
CA ARG A 72 -3.02 11.80 -9.60
C ARG A 72 -3.52 12.29 -8.23
N ASP A 73 -3.42 13.58 -8.00
CA ASP A 73 -3.86 14.20 -6.76
C ASP A 73 -5.37 14.11 -6.62
N GLU A 74 -6.10 14.57 -7.64
CA GLU A 74 -7.57 14.53 -7.66
C GLU A 74 -8.12 13.11 -7.51
N VAL A 75 -7.56 12.10 -8.18
CA VAL A 75 -8.05 10.72 -8.02
C VAL A 75 -7.76 10.15 -6.63
N CYS A 76 -6.67 10.56 -5.97
CA CYS A 76 -6.38 10.14 -4.60
C CYS A 76 -7.30 10.85 -3.60
N ASP A 77 -7.55 12.15 -3.81
CA ASP A 77 -8.51 12.94 -3.03
C ASP A 77 -9.94 12.42 -3.21
N ASN A 78 -10.33 12.08 -4.43
CA ASN A 78 -11.64 11.49 -4.72
C ASN A 78 -11.80 10.13 -4.03
N TYR A 79 -10.75 9.30 -4.01
CA TYR A 79 -10.79 8.05 -3.27
C TYR A 79 -11.03 8.27 -1.78
N ALA A 80 -10.27 9.17 -1.17
CA ALA A 80 -10.31 9.45 0.27
C ALA A 80 -11.60 10.17 0.70
N ASN A 81 -12.10 11.10 -0.09
CA ASN A 81 -13.20 12.00 0.31
C ASN A 81 -14.56 11.60 -0.26
N HIS A 82 -14.60 10.88 -1.38
CA HIS A 82 -15.84 10.64 -2.14
C HIS A 82 -16.16 9.17 -2.38
N TYR A 83 -15.19 8.26 -2.29
CA TYR A 83 -15.45 6.82 -2.42
C TYR A 83 -15.42 6.08 -1.08
N LEU A 84 -14.26 6.07 -0.40
CA LEU A 84 -14.05 5.23 0.79
C LEU A 84 -15.02 5.54 1.95
N PRO A 85 -15.30 6.80 2.31
CA PRO A 85 -16.24 7.14 3.39
C PRO A 85 -17.66 6.64 3.14
N TYR A 86 -18.02 6.44 1.86
CA TYR A 86 -19.33 5.99 1.42
C TYR A 86 -19.35 4.49 1.05
N LYS A 87 -18.31 3.73 1.43
CA LYS A 87 -18.24 2.28 1.21
C LYS A 87 -18.21 1.49 2.53
N PRO A 88 -19.36 1.32 3.23
CA PRO A 88 -19.43 0.66 4.53
C PRO A 88 -18.83 -0.76 4.55
N SER A 89 -18.91 -1.49 3.43
CA SER A 89 -18.34 -2.84 3.33
C SER A 89 -16.81 -2.85 3.43
N LEU A 90 -16.14 -1.78 2.99
CA LEU A 90 -14.68 -1.65 3.10
C LEU A 90 -14.29 -1.05 4.45
N LEU A 91 -15.01 -0.05 4.93
CA LEU A 91 -14.77 0.55 6.25
C LEU A 91 -14.79 -0.51 7.36
N LYS A 92 -15.73 -1.46 7.32
CA LYS A 92 -15.77 -2.61 8.26
C LYS A 92 -14.54 -3.52 8.21
N LYS A 93 -13.79 -3.50 7.11
CA LYS A 93 -12.58 -4.31 6.89
C LYS A 93 -11.29 -3.53 7.09
N ILE A 94 -11.32 -2.21 7.34
CA ILE A 94 -10.11 -1.37 7.45
C ILE A 94 -9.15 -1.91 8.53
N GLY A 95 -9.67 -2.33 9.69
CA GLY A 95 -8.85 -2.92 10.75
C GLY A 95 -8.06 -4.17 10.33
N ASN A 96 -8.52 -4.91 9.31
CA ASN A 96 -7.81 -6.08 8.78
C ASN A 96 -6.50 -5.70 8.05
N LEU A 97 -6.33 -4.41 7.71
CA LEU A 97 -5.13 -3.89 7.10
C LEU A 97 -4.04 -3.58 8.12
N LYS A 98 -4.32 -3.58 9.44
CA LYS A 98 -3.34 -3.29 10.47
C LYS A 98 -2.15 -4.26 10.41
N GLY A 99 -0.94 -3.72 10.39
CA GLY A 99 0.30 -4.50 10.28
C GLY A 99 0.46 -5.23 8.95
N LYS A 100 -0.15 -4.75 7.87
CA LYS A 100 -0.02 -5.31 6.52
C LYS A 100 0.87 -4.45 5.62
N VAL A 101 1.37 -5.06 4.54
CA VAL A 101 2.04 -4.37 3.44
C VAL A 101 1.06 -4.21 2.29
N LEU A 102 0.64 -2.97 2.04
CA LEU A 102 -0.28 -2.62 0.98
C LEU A 102 0.48 -2.41 -0.33
N VAL A 103 0.25 -3.29 -1.31
CA VAL A 103 1.04 -3.33 -2.55
C VAL A 103 0.29 -2.63 -3.67
N CYS A 104 0.91 -1.59 -4.25
CA CYS A 104 0.34 -0.78 -5.33
C CYS A 104 1.36 -0.44 -6.42
N TRP A 105 0.86 -0.11 -7.61
CA TRP A 105 1.67 0.37 -8.75
C TRP A 105 2.01 1.86 -8.71
N CYS A 106 1.30 2.63 -7.87
CA CYS A 106 1.40 4.08 -7.82
C CYS A 106 2.57 4.59 -6.96
N HIS A 107 2.87 3.89 -5.86
CA HIS A 107 3.99 4.21 -4.99
C HIS A 107 5.31 4.15 -5.79
N PRO A 108 6.34 4.98 -5.52
CA PRO A 108 6.48 5.95 -4.44
C PRO A 108 5.82 7.31 -4.67
N LEU A 109 5.20 7.54 -5.84
CA LEU A 109 4.36 8.73 -6.03
C LEU A 109 3.10 8.62 -5.18
N ARG A 110 2.40 9.74 -4.99
CA ARG A 110 1.14 9.80 -4.24
C ARG A 110 0.21 8.64 -4.63
N CYS A 111 -0.23 7.91 -3.61
CA CYS A 111 -0.98 6.66 -3.75
C CYS A 111 -2.21 6.69 -2.84
N HIS A 112 -3.34 6.18 -3.33
CA HIS A 112 -4.53 5.97 -2.50
C HIS A 112 -4.26 5.03 -1.30
N GLY A 113 -3.27 4.14 -1.44
CA GLY A 113 -2.79 3.27 -0.38
C GLY A 113 -2.24 4.02 0.83
N ASP A 114 -1.76 5.25 0.65
CA ASP A 114 -1.25 6.07 1.76
C ASP A 114 -2.40 6.39 2.73
N HIS A 115 -3.58 6.74 2.21
CA HIS A 115 -4.78 6.99 3.01
C HIS A 115 -5.32 5.71 3.68
N LEU A 116 -5.28 4.57 2.98
CA LEU A 116 -5.65 3.28 3.58
C LEU A 116 -4.74 2.91 4.76
N ALA A 117 -3.43 3.12 4.61
CA ALA A 117 -2.46 2.86 5.66
C ALA A 117 -2.67 3.81 6.85
N GLU A 118 -2.93 5.09 6.60
CA GLU A 118 -3.30 6.07 7.64
C GLU A 118 -4.50 5.59 8.47
N LEU A 119 -5.62 5.26 7.82
CA LEU A 119 -6.82 4.79 8.52
C LEU A 119 -6.56 3.49 9.30
N ALA A 120 -5.85 2.52 8.72
CA ALA A 120 -5.52 1.26 9.37
C ALA A 120 -4.64 1.44 10.62
N ASN A 121 -3.78 2.46 10.61
CA ASN A 121 -2.87 2.77 11.72
C ASN A 121 -3.54 3.57 12.84
N VAL A 122 -4.61 4.31 12.55
CA VAL A 122 -5.39 5.04 13.57
C VAL A 122 -6.40 4.14 14.28
N HIS A 123 -6.99 3.15 13.60
CA HIS A 123 -8.09 2.33 14.12
C HIS A 123 -7.66 1.00 14.76
N GLY A 124 -6.61 1.02 15.58
CA GLY A 124 -5.89 -0.19 15.97
C GLY A 124 -5.95 -0.65 17.43
N ASP A 125 -6.72 -0.02 18.31
CA ASP A 125 -6.72 -0.32 19.75
C ASP A 125 -7.77 -1.36 20.16
#